data_AF-A0A5J4T232-F1
#
_entry.id   AF-A0A5J4T232-F1
#
_cell.length_a   1.000
_cell.length_b   1.000
_cell.length_c   1.000
_cell.angle_alpha   90.00
_cell.angle_beta   90.00
_cell.angle_gamma   90.00
#
_symmetry.space_group_name_H-M   'P 1'
#
loop_
_entity.id
_entity.type
_entity.pdbx_description
1 polymer ?
#
loop_
_entity_poly.entity_id
_entity_poly.type
_entity_poly.pdbx_seq_one_letter_code
_entity_poly.pdbx_strand_id
1 'polypeptide(L)'
;MGDFINHYKQTEWWNNSIIVLVPDHAGGYPSDIDHLSPVRYQIPLLIIGGAVKTPVKIDTYASQIDIAATLLAQLRLPHEEFTFSKNILNPSSPHFAYFSYPNAFGMITPENQLVFDCDADRIYSDTGSNPGENLEKGKAFLQKLYGDLGKR
;
A
#
# COMPACT_ATOMS: atom_id res chain seq x y z
N MET A 1 13.23 -18.51 -1.12
CA MET A 1 13.50 -17.12 -0.73
C MET A 1 14.64 -17.02 0.29
N GLY A 2 14.59 -17.72 1.43
CA GLY A 2 15.68 -17.69 2.42
C GLY A 2 17.05 -17.99 1.84
N ASP A 3 17.15 -19.05 1.02
CA ASP A 3 18.41 -19.42 0.36
C ASP A 3 18.92 -18.33 -0.57
N PHE A 4 18.05 -17.70 -1.36
CA PHE A 4 18.42 -16.58 -2.23
C PHE A 4 19.06 -15.45 -1.43
N ILE A 5 18.44 -15.05 -0.31
CA ILE A 5 18.98 -14.00 0.57
C ILE A 5 20.32 -14.42 1.18
N ASN A 6 20.45 -15.67 1.64
CA ASN A 6 21.69 -16.17 2.22
C ASN A 6 22.85 -16.16 1.22
N HIS A 7 22.60 -16.52 -0.03
CA HIS A 7 23.61 -16.45 -1.10
C HIS A 7 23.91 -15.00 -1.49
N TYR A 8 22.88 -14.14 -1.63
CA TYR A 8 23.07 -12.74 -2.05
C TYR A 8 23.90 -11.94 -1.03
N LYS A 9 23.77 -12.24 0.26
CA LYS A 9 24.60 -11.68 1.35
C LYS A 9 26.11 -11.91 1.17
N GLN A 10 26.52 -12.93 0.43
CA GLN A 10 27.93 -13.25 0.19
C GLN A 10 28.53 -12.49 -1.01
N THR A 11 27.72 -11.70 -1.72
CA THR A 11 28.16 -10.93 -2.89
C THR A 11 28.69 -9.56 -2.49
N GLU A 12 29.54 -8.97 -3.34
CA GLU A 12 30.03 -7.59 -3.16
C GLU A 12 28.91 -6.53 -3.20
N TRP A 13 27.77 -6.87 -3.79
CA TRP A 13 26.63 -5.98 -3.96
C TRP A 13 25.76 -5.82 -2.72
N TRP A 14 25.90 -6.72 -1.73
CA TRP A 14 25.02 -6.76 -0.55
C TRP A 14 24.95 -5.40 0.17
N ASN A 15 26.10 -4.79 0.42
CA ASN A 15 26.21 -3.54 1.20
C ASN A 15 25.54 -2.35 0.50
N ASN A 16 25.35 -2.41 -0.82
CA ASN A 16 24.80 -1.33 -1.65
C ASN A 16 23.42 -1.66 -2.21
N SER A 17 22.78 -2.73 -1.71
CA SER A 17 21.49 -3.19 -2.21
C SER A 17 20.38 -3.03 -1.16
N ILE A 18 19.19 -2.73 -1.65
CA ILE A 18 17.93 -3.05 -0.98
C ILE A 18 17.22 -4.15 -1.78
N ILE A 19 16.44 -4.97 -1.09
CA ILE A 19 15.58 -6.00 -1.66
C ILE A 19 14.19 -5.76 -1.09
N VAL A 20 13.21 -5.62 -1.98
CA VAL A 20 11.80 -5.38 -1.65
C VAL A 20 11.06 -6.70 -1.84
N LEU A 21 10.51 -7.23 -0.75
CA LEU A 21 9.69 -8.43 -0.76
C LEU A 21 8.25 -8.01 -0.49
N VAL A 22 7.39 -8.21 -1.48
CA VAL A 22 5.97 -7.84 -1.42
C VAL A 22 5.16 -8.82 -2.27
N PRO A 23 4.07 -9.40 -1.76
CA PRO A 23 3.10 -10.11 -2.58
C PRO A 23 2.38 -9.16 -3.53
N ASP A 24 1.94 -9.65 -4.68
CA ASP A 24 1.04 -8.93 -5.57
C ASP A 24 -0.35 -8.74 -4.94
N HIS A 25 -0.86 -9.78 -4.28
CA HIS A 25 -2.10 -9.78 -3.50
C HIS A 25 -2.12 -10.91 -2.46
N ALA A 26 -3.10 -10.92 -1.55
CA ALA A 26 -3.35 -12.09 -0.72
C ALA A 26 -3.79 -13.30 -1.56
N GLY A 27 -3.34 -14.50 -1.17
CA GLY A 27 -3.71 -15.76 -1.80
C GLY A 27 -3.53 -16.93 -0.85
N GLY A 28 -4.40 -17.94 -0.96
CA GLY A 28 -4.24 -19.24 -0.31
C GLY A 28 -4.74 -19.35 1.13
N TYR A 29 -4.55 -18.36 2.01
CA TYR A 29 -4.99 -18.46 3.41
C TYR A 29 -5.25 -17.10 4.08
N PRO A 30 -6.27 -16.99 4.96
CA PRO A 30 -7.41 -17.89 5.08
C PRO A 30 -8.16 -18.05 3.75
N SER A 31 -8.58 -19.27 3.42
CA SER A 31 -9.10 -19.62 2.09
C SER A 31 -10.49 -19.02 1.79
N ASP A 32 -11.15 -18.52 2.82
CA ASP A 32 -12.55 -18.09 2.87
C ASP A 32 -12.71 -16.58 3.14
N ILE A 33 -11.66 -15.78 2.93
CA ILE A 33 -11.76 -14.32 3.06
C ILE A 33 -12.53 -13.73 1.88
N ASP A 34 -13.63 -13.02 2.18
CA ASP A 34 -14.41 -12.24 1.21
C ASP A 34 -13.54 -11.19 0.47
N HIS A 35 -13.77 -11.01 -0.84
CA HIS A 35 -13.15 -9.97 -1.65
C HIS A 35 -13.42 -8.55 -1.13
N LEU A 36 -14.54 -8.33 -0.44
CA LEU A 36 -14.86 -7.04 0.18
C LEU A 36 -14.26 -6.87 1.57
N SER A 37 -13.62 -7.91 2.12
CA SER A 37 -13.02 -7.84 3.45
C SER A 37 -11.70 -7.05 3.42
N PRO A 38 -11.54 -6.00 4.25
CA PRO A 38 -10.32 -5.19 4.26
C PRO A 38 -9.07 -5.98 4.65
N VAL A 39 -9.20 -7.02 5.49
CA VAL A 39 -8.05 -7.87 5.88
C VAL A 39 -7.43 -8.60 4.69
N ARG A 40 -8.20 -8.84 3.62
CA ARG A 40 -7.69 -9.43 2.37
C ARG A 40 -6.60 -8.59 1.71
N TYR A 41 -6.60 -7.28 1.94
CA TYR A 41 -5.69 -6.33 1.31
C TYR A 41 -4.50 -5.97 2.20
N GLN A 42 -4.45 -6.51 3.42
CA GLN A 42 -3.31 -6.36 4.31
C GLN A 42 -2.24 -7.41 3.96
N ILE A 43 -1.25 -6.99 3.19
CA ILE A 43 -0.12 -7.82 2.77
C ILE A 43 1.19 -7.41 3.47
N PRO A 44 2.13 -8.34 3.69
CA PRO A 44 3.44 -7.99 4.21
C PRO A 44 4.27 -7.22 3.17
N LEU A 45 5.01 -6.22 3.65
CA LEU A 45 6.08 -5.56 2.92
C LEU A 45 7.35 -5.68 3.76
N LEU A 46 8.40 -6.30 3.20
CA LEU A 46 9.73 -6.30 3.82
C LEU A 46 10.72 -5.59 2.90
N ILE A 47 11.43 -4.62 3.44
CA ILE A 47 12.60 -4.01 2.79
C ILE A 47 13.82 -4.45 3.59
N ILE A 48 14.69 -5.23 2.96
CA ILE A 48 15.91 -5.77 3.55
C ILE A 48 17.12 -5.40 2.68
N GLY A 49 18.33 -5.72 3.11
CA GLY A 49 19.55 -5.45 2.34
C GLY A 49 20.63 -4.79 3.19
N GLY A 50 21.87 -4.76 2.70
CA GLY A 50 22.98 -4.14 3.42
C GLY A 50 22.89 -2.61 3.49
N ALA A 51 22.12 -1.99 2.60
CA ALA A 51 21.86 -0.55 2.63
C ALA A 51 20.79 -0.14 3.66
N VAL A 52 20.06 -1.10 4.26
CA VAL A 52 19.08 -0.81 5.31
C VAL A 52 19.81 -0.54 6.63
N LYS A 53 19.73 0.71 7.11
CA LYS A 53 20.49 1.19 8.27
C LYS A 53 20.24 0.41 9.57
N THR A 54 18.98 0.12 9.86
CA THR A 54 18.57 -0.58 11.09
C THR A 54 17.24 -1.27 10.87
N PRO A 55 16.98 -2.42 11.52
CA PRO A 55 15.64 -2.98 11.61
C PRO A 55 14.70 -1.96 12.25
N VAL A 56 13.52 -1.79 11.66
CA VAL A 56 12.44 -0.94 12.16
C VAL A 56 11.10 -1.54 11.75
N LYS A 57 10.09 -1.39 12.61
CA LYS A 57 8.70 -1.68 12.26
C LYS A 57 8.03 -0.36 11.89
N ILE A 58 7.38 -0.34 10.73
CA ILE A 58 6.61 0.81 10.25
C ILE A 58 5.14 0.41 10.28
N ASP A 59 4.37 1.06 11.15
CA ASP A 59 2.94 0.82 11.35
C ASP A 59 2.06 1.83 10.57
N THR A 60 2.68 2.62 9.68
CA THR A 60 2.00 3.60 8.83
C THR A 60 1.06 2.91 7.84
N TYR A 61 -0.18 3.40 7.73
CA TYR A 61 -1.13 2.95 6.72
C TYR A 61 -0.68 3.39 5.32
N ALA A 62 -0.53 2.42 4.43
CA ALA A 62 0.01 2.59 3.10
C ALA A 62 -0.52 1.53 2.14
N SER A 63 -0.30 1.78 0.85
CA SER A 63 -0.62 0.86 -0.24
C SER A 63 0.65 0.45 -0.98
N GLN A 64 0.58 -0.64 -1.74
CA GLN A 64 1.69 -1.08 -2.60
C GLN A 64 2.14 0.02 -3.58
N ILE A 65 1.23 0.88 -4.05
CA ILE A 65 1.56 2.03 -4.91
C ILE A 65 2.53 3.02 -4.27
N ASP A 66 2.65 3.05 -2.94
CA ASP A 66 3.51 3.99 -2.19
C ASP A 66 4.99 3.57 -2.15
N ILE A 67 5.29 2.34 -2.58
CA ILE A 67 6.66 1.80 -2.56
C ILE A 67 7.58 2.69 -3.41
N ALA A 68 7.14 3.11 -4.59
CA ALA A 68 7.96 3.91 -5.51
C ALA A 68 8.40 5.25 -4.89
N ALA A 69 7.46 6.09 -4.46
CA ALA A 69 7.77 7.38 -3.85
C ALA A 69 8.59 7.23 -2.57
N THR A 70 8.31 6.20 -1.76
CA THR A 70 9.07 5.93 -0.53
C THR A 70 10.53 5.62 -0.82
N LEU A 71 10.81 4.72 -1.78
CA LEU A 71 12.19 4.36 -2.12
C LEU A 71 12.95 5.50 -2.80
N LEU A 72 12.32 6.16 -3.78
CA LEU A 72 12.93 7.29 -4.49
C LEU A 72 13.25 8.45 -3.54
N ALA A 73 12.37 8.73 -2.57
CA ALA A 73 12.63 9.74 -1.55
C ALA A 73 13.86 9.40 -0.67
N GLN A 74 14.08 8.13 -0.32
CA GLN A 74 15.29 7.72 0.42
C GLN A 74 16.57 7.92 -0.41
N LEU A 75 16.48 7.79 -1.73
CA LEU A 75 17.57 8.04 -2.67
C LEU A 75 17.73 9.52 -3.06
N ARG A 76 16.87 10.40 -2.53
CA ARG A 76 16.80 11.83 -2.90
C ARG A 76 16.55 12.04 -4.40
N LEU A 77 15.74 11.17 -4.99
CA LEU A 77 15.33 11.25 -6.39
C LEU A 77 13.91 11.84 -6.50
N PRO A 78 13.61 12.53 -7.63
CA PRO A 78 12.25 12.94 -7.95
C PRO A 78 11.32 11.72 -8.09
N HIS A 79 10.04 11.91 -7.80
CA HIS A 79 9.02 10.85 -7.83
C HIS A 79 7.62 11.38 -8.18
N GLU A 80 7.54 12.60 -8.71
CA GLU A 80 6.30 13.30 -9.07
C GLU A 80 5.54 12.60 -10.21
N GLU A 81 6.22 11.77 -11.00
CA GLU A 81 5.59 10.92 -12.02
C GLU A 81 4.67 9.86 -11.42
N PHE A 82 4.88 9.48 -10.15
CA PHE A 82 4.03 8.55 -9.42
C PHE A 82 2.91 9.30 -8.69
N THR A 83 2.00 9.91 -9.44
CA THR A 83 0.96 10.84 -8.95
C THR A 83 0.16 10.35 -7.72
N PHE A 84 -0.08 9.05 -7.61
CA PHE A 84 -0.85 8.45 -6.51
C PHE A 84 0.01 7.86 -5.38
N SER A 85 1.33 7.86 -5.56
CA SER A 85 2.30 7.30 -4.61
C SER A 85 2.75 8.37 -3.62
N LYS A 86 2.81 8.04 -2.33
CA LYS A 86 3.35 8.94 -1.30
C LYS A 86 4.53 8.33 -0.56
N ASN A 87 5.47 9.17 -0.13
CA ASN A 87 6.54 8.75 0.77
C ASN A 87 5.96 8.50 2.17
N ILE A 88 5.86 7.24 2.58
CA ILE A 88 5.24 6.82 3.85
C ILE A 88 6.09 7.17 5.08
N LEU A 89 7.39 7.45 4.86
CA LEU A 89 8.32 7.83 5.92
C LEU A 89 8.29 9.33 6.21
N ASN A 90 7.62 10.12 5.36
CA ASN A 90 7.39 11.53 5.63
C ASN A 90 6.16 11.71 6.54
N PRO A 91 6.31 12.25 7.75
CA PRO A 91 5.17 12.47 8.66
C PRO A 91 4.18 13.53 8.16
N SER A 92 4.58 14.35 7.17
CA SER A 92 3.68 15.32 6.52
C SER A 92 2.91 14.74 5.33
N SER A 93 3.23 13.52 4.88
CA SER A 93 2.43 12.82 3.87
C SER A 93 1.09 12.38 4.47
N PRO A 94 -0.01 12.38 3.71
CA PRO A 94 -1.24 11.76 4.17
C PRO A 94 -1.01 10.24 4.32
N HIS A 95 -1.38 9.67 5.47
CA HIS A 95 -1.22 8.24 5.74
C HIS A 95 -2.56 7.54 5.64
N PHE A 96 -2.73 6.78 4.56
CA PHE A 96 -3.90 5.97 4.29
C PHE A 96 -3.51 4.78 3.40
N ALA A 97 -4.19 3.66 3.57
CA ALA A 97 -4.20 2.59 2.59
C ALA A 97 -5.42 2.77 1.68
N TYR A 98 -5.20 2.60 0.39
CA TYR A 98 -6.21 2.54 -0.65
C TYR A 98 -6.07 1.24 -1.43
N PHE A 99 -7.20 0.59 -1.72
CA PHE A 99 -7.25 -0.52 -2.67
C PHE A 99 -8.50 -0.41 -3.52
N SER A 100 -8.45 -1.02 -4.71
CA SER A 100 -9.60 -1.20 -5.58
C SER A 100 -9.67 -2.63 -6.07
N TYR A 101 -10.88 -3.13 -6.17
CA TYR A 101 -11.26 -4.36 -6.85
C TYR A 101 -12.28 -3.98 -7.94
N PRO A 102 -12.53 -4.78 -9.01
CA PRO A 102 -13.38 -4.35 -10.12
C PRO A 102 -14.71 -3.70 -9.74
N ASN A 103 -15.32 -4.14 -8.64
CA ASN A 103 -16.58 -3.62 -8.13
C ASN A 103 -16.50 -2.97 -6.73
N ALA A 104 -15.30 -2.66 -6.22
CA ALA A 104 -15.19 -2.08 -4.89
C ALA A 104 -13.95 -1.20 -4.73
N PHE A 105 -14.00 -0.30 -3.75
CA PHE A 105 -12.80 0.36 -3.25
C PHE A 105 -12.79 0.35 -1.72
N GLY A 106 -11.59 0.41 -1.17
CA GLY A 106 -11.39 0.64 0.26
C GLY A 106 -10.47 1.83 0.51
N MET A 107 -10.77 2.60 1.54
CA MET A 107 -9.90 3.64 2.07
C MET A 107 -9.81 3.50 3.59
N ILE A 108 -8.59 3.27 4.05
CA ILE A 108 -8.29 2.85 5.42
C ILE A 108 -7.32 3.87 6.03
N THR A 109 -7.75 4.49 7.12
CA THR A 109 -6.95 5.33 8.01
C THR A 109 -6.98 4.74 9.42
N PRO A 110 -6.12 5.21 10.35
CA PRO A 110 -6.22 4.77 11.74
C PRO A 110 -7.62 4.99 12.36
N GLU A 111 -8.31 6.06 11.94
CA GLU A 111 -9.60 6.47 12.49
C GLU A 111 -10.80 5.85 11.77
N ASN A 112 -10.65 5.45 10.49
CA ASN A 112 -11.76 4.92 9.70
C ASN A 112 -11.32 3.87 8.68
N GLN A 113 -11.92 2.68 8.74
CA GLN A 113 -11.78 1.62 7.74
C GLN A 113 -13.07 1.51 6.94
N LEU A 114 -13.04 2.02 5.71
CA LEU A 114 -14.18 2.00 4.81
C LEU A 114 -13.94 1.04 3.64
N VAL A 115 -14.94 0.24 3.31
CA VAL A 115 -15.07 -0.48 2.05
C VAL A 115 -16.44 -0.19 1.44
N PHE A 116 -16.44 0.19 0.16
CA PHE A 116 -17.64 0.51 -0.60
C PHE A 116 -17.80 -0.46 -1.77
N ASP A 117 -19.00 -1.03 -1.88
CA ASP A 117 -19.43 -1.89 -2.98
C ASP A 117 -20.06 -1.01 -4.07
N CYS A 118 -19.38 -0.91 -5.20
CA CYS A 118 -19.76 -0.06 -6.32
C CYS A 118 -20.91 -0.65 -7.13
N ASP A 119 -21.05 -1.99 -7.19
CA ASP A 119 -22.14 -2.63 -7.93
C ASP A 119 -23.46 -2.46 -7.18
N ALA A 120 -23.42 -2.63 -5.86
CA ALA A 120 -24.58 -2.49 -4.99
C ALA A 120 -24.86 -1.04 -4.55
N ASP A 121 -24.01 -0.10 -4.95
CA ASP A 121 -24.03 1.32 -4.56
C ASP A 121 -24.24 1.52 -3.05
N ARG A 122 -23.46 0.80 -2.24
CA ARG A 122 -23.60 0.84 -0.78
C ARG A 122 -22.28 0.64 -0.06
N ILE A 123 -22.24 1.15 1.16
CA ILE A 123 -21.17 0.86 2.11
C ILE A 123 -21.25 -0.63 2.48
N TYR A 124 -20.18 -1.37 2.25
CA TYR A 124 -20.04 -2.75 2.71
C TYR A 124 -19.60 -2.80 4.17
N SER A 125 -18.57 -2.03 4.52
CA SER A 125 -18.09 -1.89 5.89
C SER A 125 -17.61 -0.47 6.17
N ASP A 126 -17.92 0.05 7.36
CA ASP A 126 -17.50 1.36 7.82
C ASP A 126 -17.26 1.29 9.33
N THR A 127 -15.99 1.18 9.72
CA THR A 127 -15.58 0.90 11.11
C THR A 127 -14.47 1.85 11.55
N GLY A 128 -14.13 1.87 12.84
CA GLY A 128 -13.13 2.79 13.43
C GLY A 128 -13.75 3.80 14.39
N SER A 129 -12.96 4.78 14.82
CA SER A 129 -13.43 5.84 15.73
C SER A 129 -14.28 6.91 15.03
N ASN A 130 -14.10 7.11 13.72
CA ASN A 130 -14.78 8.13 12.93
C ASN A 130 -15.47 7.54 11.66
N PRO A 131 -16.54 6.74 11.78
CA PRO A 131 -17.27 6.22 10.62
C PRO A 131 -17.73 7.33 9.65
N GLY A 132 -17.70 7.03 8.36
CA GLY A 132 -18.09 7.93 7.27
C GLY A 132 -17.00 8.89 6.79
N GLU A 133 -15.90 9.05 7.54
CA GLU A 133 -14.84 10.01 7.23
C GLU A 133 -14.18 9.76 5.87
N ASN A 134 -14.00 8.49 5.49
CA ASN A 134 -13.29 8.12 4.27
C ASN A 134 -14.21 7.97 3.05
N LEU A 135 -15.53 8.16 3.17
CA LEU A 135 -16.46 7.92 2.04
C LEU A 135 -16.20 8.86 0.87
N GLU A 136 -16.26 10.16 1.13
CA GLU A 136 -16.03 11.17 0.09
C GLU A 136 -14.57 11.17 -0.37
N LYS A 137 -13.62 10.92 0.53
CA LYS A 137 -12.19 10.82 0.18
C LYS A 137 -11.93 9.64 -0.77
N GLY A 138 -12.52 8.47 -0.48
CA GLY A 138 -12.38 7.27 -1.30
C GLY A 138 -13.05 7.41 -2.67
N LYS A 139 -14.27 7.98 -2.72
CA LYS A 139 -14.95 8.32 -3.98
C LYS A 139 -14.14 9.30 -4.83
N ALA A 140 -13.62 10.37 -4.21
CA ALA A 140 -12.78 11.34 -4.90
C ALA A 140 -11.49 10.71 -5.43
N PHE A 141 -10.84 9.83 -4.66
CA PHE A 141 -9.64 9.11 -5.10
C PHE A 141 -9.95 8.23 -6.32
N LEU A 142 -11.02 7.43 -6.27
CA LEU A 142 -11.45 6.58 -7.39
C LEU A 142 -11.75 7.41 -8.64
N GLN A 143 -12.46 8.53 -8.49
CA GLN A 143 -12.76 9.44 -9.59
C GLN A 143 -11.49 10.02 -10.22
N LYS A 144 -10.51 10.43 -9.41
CA LYS A 144 -9.23 10.93 -9.90
C LYS A 144 -8.41 9.85 -10.59
N LEU A 145 -8.43 8.62 -10.06
CA LEU A 145 -7.77 7.46 -10.67
C LEU A 145 -8.31 7.20 -12.09
N TYR A 146 -9.63 7.07 -12.25
CA TYR A 146 -10.23 6.89 -13.58
C TYR A 146 -10.04 8.11 -14.49
N GLY A 147 -10.07 9.32 -13.92
CA GLY A 147 -9.80 10.55 -14.65
C GLY A 147 -8.36 10.66 -15.16
N ASP A 148 -7.38 10.08 -14.47
CA ASP A 148 -5.99 9.96 -14.95
C ASP A 148 -5.87 8.88 -16.03
N LEU A 149 -6.45 7.69 -15.79
CA LEU A 149 -6.45 6.58 -16.75
C LEU A 149 -7.06 6.98 -18.10
N GLY A 150 -8.18 7.71 -18.09
CA GLY A 150 -8.85 8.15 -19.32
C GLY A 150 -8.11 9.22 -20.14
N LYS A 151 -7.01 9.78 -19.63
CA LYS A 151 -6.18 10.77 -20.35
C LYS A 151 -4.94 10.16 -21.00
N ARG A 152 -4.65 8.89 -20.72
CA ARG A 152 -3.51 8.14 -21.27
C ARG A 152 -3.95 7.38 -22.52
#